data_AF-A0A2E3ADW0-F1
#
_entry.id   AF-A0A2E3ADW0-F1
#
_cell.length_a   1.000
_cell.length_b   1.000
_cell.length_c   1.000
_cell.angle_alpha   90.00
_cell.angle_beta   90.00
_cell.angle_gamma   90.00
#
_symmetry.space_group_name_H-M   'P 1'
#
loop_
_entity.id
_entity.type
_entity.pdbx_description
1 polymer ?
#
loop_
_entity_poly.entity_id
_entity_poly.type
_entity_poly.pdbx_seq_one_letter_code
_entity_poly.pdbx_strand_id
1 'polypeptide(L)'
;MINALSNRSAYPCLDQNIYLNQASLGLLSNETVNEMTEFLSTVARYGNLKMTDREEANFLSPLRGKVARLLQAKQENIALVSSASEILSQIPELCKPRIGSKILLVSTDFPAITRPWLLKAKTSDFEVCFIHEVPEIDLTNAIIEKVDSNTSVVCLSYVQFASGTQVNVEKLSQYTKEVGAKLVIDVTQAAGAVPISINDWAVDILVCSGYKWLGSHGGIAFGWFSDEILALDPPAIGWFGNENPFDMEATKLNLSKTAAKYTQSTLSYVSVVGLDVAIEQLM
;
A
#
# COMPACT_ATOMS: atom_id res chain seq x y z
N MET A 1 8.93 -14.68 25.71
CA MET A 1 9.05 -15.26 24.36
C MET A 1 8.10 -14.50 23.46
N ILE A 2 8.57 -14.03 22.31
CA ILE A 2 7.68 -13.48 21.27
C ILE A 2 7.06 -14.68 20.56
N ASN A 3 5.73 -14.79 20.56
CA ASN A 3 5.03 -15.84 19.84
C ASN A 3 5.01 -15.48 18.35
N ALA A 4 5.29 -16.45 17.48
CA ALA A 4 5.15 -16.24 16.04
C ALA A 4 3.66 -16.07 15.70
N LEU A 5 3.35 -15.11 14.82
CA LEU A 5 1.99 -14.90 14.31
C LEU A 5 1.52 -16.07 13.45
N SER A 6 2.44 -16.69 12.70
CA SER A 6 2.16 -17.85 11.86
C SER A 6 2.92 -19.10 12.32
N ASN A 7 2.43 -20.27 11.92
CA ASN A 7 3.06 -21.54 12.24
C ASN A 7 4.37 -21.72 11.44
N ARG A 8 5.50 -21.73 12.15
CA ARG A 8 6.84 -21.87 11.54
C ARG A 8 7.01 -23.14 10.70
N SER A 9 6.36 -24.26 11.08
CA SER A 9 6.45 -25.51 10.32
C SER A 9 5.74 -25.45 8.97
N ALA A 10 4.98 -24.38 8.69
CA ALA A 10 4.34 -24.16 7.40
C ALA A 10 5.34 -23.66 6.33
N TYR A 11 6.58 -23.33 6.70
CA TYR A 11 7.57 -22.73 5.81
C TYR A 11 8.79 -23.66 5.63
N PRO A 12 8.87 -24.46 4.55
CA PRO A 12 9.93 -25.46 4.35
C PRO A 12 11.36 -24.89 4.39
N CYS A 13 11.54 -23.62 4.02
CA CYS A 13 12.85 -22.95 4.10
C CYS A 13 13.44 -23.02 5.52
N LEU A 14 12.60 -22.94 6.55
CA LEU A 14 13.01 -22.87 7.95
C LEU A 14 13.46 -24.22 8.53
N ASP A 15 13.21 -25.33 7.84
CA ASP A 15 13.69 -26.66 8.26
C ASP A 15 15.20 -26.81 8.05
N GLN A 16 15.75 -26.10 7.07
CA GLN A 16 17.15 -26.25 6.62
C GLN A 16 17.95 -24.95 6.70
N ASN A 17 17.30 -23.80 6.86
CA ASN A 17 17.96 -22.49 6.76
C ASN A 17 17.52 -21.55 7.88
N ILE A 18 18.41 -20.60 8.21
CA ILE A 18 18.08 -19.42 9.00
C ILE A 18 17.78 -18.28 8.02
N TYR A 19 16.50 -17.92 7.87
CA TYR A 19 16.07 -16.87 6.96
C TYR A 19 15.82 -15.55 7.70
N LEU A 20 16.63 -14.53 7.42
CA LEU A 20 16.55 -13.19 8.05
C LEU A 20 16.16 -12.08 7.06
N ASN A 21 15.69 -12.44 5.86
CA ASN A 21 15.44 -11.50 4.76
C ASN A 21 13.95 -11.29 4.43
N GLN A 22 13.03 -11.54 5.39
CA GLN A 22 11.59 -11.31 5.23
C GLN A 22 11.27 -9.85 4.84
N ALA A 23 12.08 -8.90 5.31
CA ALA A 23 12.02 -7.47 4.97
C ALA A 23 12.37 -7.16 3.50
N SER A 24 12.86 -8.14 2.74
CA SER A 24 13.18 -8.02 1.32
C SER A 24 12.25 -8.87 0.48
N LEU A 25 12.17 -10.17 0.75
CA LEU A 25 11.26 -11.11 0.09
C LEU A 25 10.67 -12.05 1.13
N GLY A 26 9.35 -12.09 1.21
CA GLY A 26 8.64 -12.92 2.16
C GLY A 26 8.70 -14.40 1.78
N LEU A 27 8.85 -15.26 2.78
CA LEU A 27 8.61 -16.69 2.60
C LEU A 27 7.11 -16.95 2.37
N LEU A 28 6.82 -17.86 1.44
CA LEU A 28 5.47 -18.40 1.22
C LEU A 28 5.29 -19.65 2.08
N SER A 29 4.12 -19.81 2.68
CA SER A 29 3.77 -21.05 3.39
C SER A 29 3.41 -22.16 2.38
N ASN A 30 3.44 -23.42 2.82
CA ASN A 30 2.96 -24.56 2.03
C ASN A 30 1.51 -24.37 1.58
N GLU A 31 0.65 -23.87 2.46
CA GLU A 31 -0.75 -23.59 2.16
C GLU A 31 -0.88 -22.53 1.06
N THR A 32 -0.12 -21.45 1.17
CA THR A 32 -0.08 -20.38 0.15
C THR A 32 0.35 -20.94 -1.21
N VAL A 33 1.43 -21.73 -1.26
CA VAL A 33 1.91 -22.35 -2.51
C VAL A 33 0.89 -23.33 -3.09
N ASN A 34 0.22 -24.12 -2.24
CA ASN A 34 -0.79 -25.08 -2.67
C ASN A 34 -2.00 -24.37 -3.30
N GLU A 35 -2.55 -23.33 -2.65
CA GLU A 35 -3.70 -22.59 -3.18
C GLU A 35 -3.37 -21.85 -4.49
N MET A 36 -2.18 -21.25 -4.57
CA MET A 36 -1.68 -20.65 -5.82
C MET A 36 -1.58 -21.70 -6.95
N THR A 37 -1.07 -22.89 -6.64
CA THR A 37 -0.90 -23.97 -7.62
C THR A 37 -2.24 -24.56 -8.04
N GLU A 38 -3.18 -24.71 -7.10
CA GLU A 38 -4.52 -25.19 -7.39
C GLU A 38 -5.30 -24.22 -8.25
N PHE A 39 -5.21 -22.91 -7.98
CA PHE A 39 -5.79 -21.90 -8.87
C PHE A 39 -5.23 -22.01 -10.30
N LEU A 40 -3.91 -22.20 -10.43
CA LEU A 40 -3.29 -22.38 -11.75
C LEU A 40 -3.77 -23.66 -12.44
N SER A 41 -3.93 -24.76 -11.71
CA SER A 41 -4.28 -26.07 -12.24
C SER A 41 -5.76 -26.18 -12.63
N THR A 42 -6.65 -25.47 -11.93
CA THR A 42 -8.12 -25.63 -12.05
C THR A 42 -8.85 -24.47 -12.71
N VAL A 43 -8.37 -23.24 -12.54
CA VAL A 43 -9.04 -22.04 -13.10
C VAL A 43 -8.17 -21.44 -14.21
N ALA A 44 -6.93 -21.05 -13.90
CA ALA A 44 -6.12 -20.24 -14.82
C ALA A 44 -5.82 -20.93 -16.15
N ARG A 45 -5.55 -22.25 -16.14
CA ARG A 45 -5.30 -23.04 -17.36
C ARG A 45 -6.52 -23.20 -18.28
N TYR A 46 -7.73 -22.94 -17.77
CA TYR A 46 -8.97 -23.04 -18.54
C TYR A 46 -9.56 -21.66 -18.89
N GLY A 47 -8.93 -20.57 -18.42
CA GLY A 47 -9.36 -19.19 -18.70
C GLY A 47 -10.82 -18.94 -18.33
N ASN A 48 -11.53 -18.20 -19.19
CA ASN A 48 -12.91 -17.79 -18.94
C ASN A 48 -13.94 -18.95 -18.96
N LEU A 49 -13.55 -20.17 -19.33
CA LEU A 49 -14.39 -21.36 -19.13
C LEU A 49 -14.66 -21.61 -17.63
N LYS A 50 -13.75 -21.18 -16.76
CA LYS A 50 -13.78 -21.39 -15.30
C LYS A 50 -13.83 -20.11 -14.49
N MET A 51 -13.88 -18.97 -15.16
CA MET A 51 -14.01 -17.66 -14.52
C MET A 51 -14.82 -16.76 -15.43
N THR A 52 -16.09 -16.59 -15.11
CA THR A 52 -16.99 -15.65 -15.80
C THR A 52 -16.59 -14.20 -15.51
N ASP A 53 -16.99 -13.28 -16.37
CA ASP A 53 -16.81 -11.83 -16.16
C ASP A 53 -17.31 -11.37 -14.78
N ARG A 54 -18.44 -11.91 -14.32
CA ARG A 54 -18.98 -11.60 -12.99
C ARG A 54 -18.08 -12.12 -11.86
N GLU A 55 -17.49 -13.30 -12.02
CA GLU A 55 -16.55 -13.85 -11.04
C GLU A 55 -15.24 -13.05 -11.05
N GLU A 56 -14.73 -12.69 -12.22
CA GLU A 56 -13.52 -11.86 -12.36
C GLU A 56 -13.70 -10.47 -11.75
N ALA A 57 -14.83 -9.81 -12.00
CA ALA A 57 -15.16 -8.51 -11.39
C ALA A 57 -15.19 -8.56 -9.85
N ASN A 58 -15.58 -9.70 -9.28
CA ASN A 58 -15.67 -9.90 -7.83
C ASN A 58 -14.44 -10.58 -7.22
N PHE A 59 -13.47 -10.99 -8.04
CA PHE A 59 -12.34 -11.83 -7.62
C PHE A 59 -11.48 -11.18 -6.52
N LEU A 60 -11.40 -9.85 -6.54
CA LEU A 60 -10.61 -9.06 -5.59
C LEU A 60 -11.32 -8.81 -4.25
N SER A 61 -12.61 -9.09 -4.15
CA SER A 61 -13.43 -8.74 -2.97
C SER A 61 -13.02 -9.44 -1.68
N PRO A 62 -12.72 -10.75 -1.65
CA PRO A 62 -12.24 -11.44 -0.44
C PRO A 62 -10.95 -10.81 0.11
N LEU A 63 -9.93 -10.66 -0.75
CA LEU A 63 -8.67 -10.04 -0.37
C LEU A 63 -8.87 -8.61 0.14
N ARG A 64 -9.72 -7.83 -0.53
CA ARG A 64 -10.04 -6.45 -0.09
C ARG A 64 -10.62 -6.43 1.33
N GLY A 65 -11.50 -7.38 1.65
CA GLY A 65 -12.06 -7.53 3.00
C GLY A 65 -11.00 -7.90 4.04
N LYS A 66 -10.06 -8.79 3.71
CA LYS A 66 -8.94 -9.15 4.60
C LYS A 66 -7.99 -7.99 4.84
N VAL A 67 -7.63 -7.23 3.80
CA VAL A 67 -6.84 -6.00 3.94
C VAL A 67 -7.58 -4.97 4.80
N ALA A 68 -8.89 -4.80 4.62
CA ALA A 68 -9.68 -3.90 5.45
C ALA A 68 -9.64 -4.31 6.94
N ARG A 69 -9.77 -5.61 7.26
CA ARG A 69 -9.61 -6.13 8.63
C ARG A 69 -8.19 -5.87 9.17
N LEU A 70 -7.16 -6.17 8.39
CA LEU A 70 -5.75 -5.96 8.75
C LEU A 70 -5.47 -4.50 9.15
N LEU A 71 -6.07 -3.53 8.45
CA LEU A 71 -5.90 -2.10 8.70
C LEU A 71 -6.93 -1.51 9.68
N GLN A 72 -7.93 -2.29 10.10
CA GLN A 72 -9.13 -1.82 10.82
C GLN A 72 -9.88 -0.69 10.07
N ALA A 73 -9.95 -0.81 8.74
CA ALA A 73 -10.55 0.14 7.83
C ALA A 73 -11.89 -0.35 7.26
N LYS A 74 -12.64 0.54 6.61
CA LYS A 74 -13.77 0.13 5.76
C LYS A 74 -13.24 -0.44 4.45
N GLN A 75 -13.92 -1.45 3.93
CA GLN A 75 -13.55 -2.09 2.67
C GLN A 75 -13.64 -1.13 1.47
N GLU A 76 -14.56 -0.16 1.50
CA GLU A 76 -14.72 0.82 0.42
C GLU A 76 -13.50 1.73 0.24
N ASN A 77 -12.65 1.88 1.26
CA ASN A 77 -11.45 2.71 1.21
C ASN A 77 -10.23 1.94 0.67
N ILE A 78 -10.34 0.65 0.36
CA ILE A 78 -9.22 -0.20 -0.07
C ILE A 78 -9.17 -0.39 -1.59
N ALA A 79 -8.06 0.03 -2.20
CA ALA A 79 -7.68 -0.33 -3.56
C ALA A 79 -6.71 -1.51 -3.55
N LEU A 80 -6.80 -2.36 -4.57
CA LEU A 80 -5.83 -3.42 -4.85
C LEU A 80 -5.18 -3.11 -6.20
N VAL A 81 -3.85 -3.13 -6.26
CA VAL A 81 -3.08 -2.69 -7.44
C VAL A 81 -1.92 -3.64 -7.69
N SER A 82 -1.21 -3.50 -8.81
CA SER A 82 -0.12 -4.41 -9.17
C SER A 82 1.16 -4.16 -8.38
N SER A 83 1.36 -2.93 -7.89
CA SER A 83 2.53 -2.56 -7.08
C SER A 83 2.29 -1.30 -6.23
N ALA A 84 3.02 -1.15 -5.12
CA ALA A 84 2.96 0.08 -4.30
C ALA A 84 3.33 1.33 -5.12
N SER A 85 4.29 1.20 -6.04
CA SER A 85 4.70 2.26 -6.96
C SER A 85 3.57 2.79 -7.84
N GLU A 86 2.59 1.95 -8.18
CA GLU A 86 1.41 2.35 -8.96
C GLU A 86 0.60 3.41 -8.21
N ILE A 87 0.44 3.27 -6.90
CA ILE A 87 -0.21 4.28 -6.05
C ILE A 87 0.73 5.45 -5.79
N LEU A 88 1.97 5.19 -5.33
CA LEU A 88 2.94 6.22 -4.96
C LEU A 88 3.20 7.22 -6.09
N SER A 89 3.23 6.75 -7.35
CA SER A 89 3.43 7.61 -8.52
C SER A 89 2.31 8.62 -8.76
N GLN A 90 1.08 8.34 -8.27
CA GLN A 90 -0.09 9.21 -8.42
C GLN A 90 -0.23 10.22 -7.27
N ILE A 91 0.46 9.99 -6.15
CA ILE A 91 0.31 10.80 -4.93
C ILE A 91 0.58 12.29 -5.15
N PRO A 92 1.61 12.73 -5.90
CA PRO A 92 1.81 14.16 -6.14
C PRO A 92 0.62 14.85 -6.83
N GLU A 93 -0.11 14.15 -7.69
CA GLU A 93 -1.33 14.68 -8.35
C GLU A 93 -2.56 14.59 -7.43
N LEU A 94 -2.65 13.57 -6.57
CA LEU A 94 -3.75 13.43 -5.61
C LEU A 94 -3.68 14.48 -4.49
N CYS A 95 -2.49 14.71 -3.95
CA CYS A 95 -2.30 15.64 -2.84
C CYS A 95 -2.40 17.11 -3.27
N LYS A 96 -2.25 17.41 -4.57
CA LYS A 96 -2.31 18.78 -5.15
C LYS A 96 -1.62 19.84 -4.28
N PRO A 97 -0.28 19.76 -4.10
CA PRO A 97 0.44 20.68 -3.24
C PRO A 97 0.14 22.15 -3.55
N ARG A 98 0.08 22.98 -2.51
CA ARG A 98 -0.09 24.42 -2.66
C ARG A 98 1.12 25.03 -3.38
N ILE A 99 0.89 26.09 -4.15
CA ILE A 99 1.95 26.86 -4.81
C ILE A 99 2.90 27.45 -3.74
N GLY A 100 4.20 27.34 -3.95
CA GLY A 100 5.26 27.81 -3.05
C GLY A 100 5.39 27.02 -1.75
N SER A 101 4.65 25.91 -1.61
CA SER A 101 4.70 25.07 -0.41
C SER A 101 5.89 24.13 -0.37
N LYS A 102 6.02 23.37 0.72
CA LYS A 102 7.03 22.32 0.85
C LYS A 102 6.44 20.93 1.05
N ILE A 103 7.19 19.94 0.55
CA ILE A 103 6.95 18.50 0.71
C ILE A 103 8.07 17.95 1.59
N LEU A 104 7.72 17.37 2.73
CA LEU A 104 8.69 16.72 3.61
C LEU A 104 8.82 15.24 3.26
N LEU A 105 10.05 14.82 2.97
CA LEU A 105 10.42 13.43 2.67
C LEU A 105 11.61 13.01 3.54
N VAL A 106 11.84 11.72 3.72
CA VAL A 106 13.03 11.21 4.43
C VAL A 106 14.11 10.82 3.41
N SER A 107 15.36 11.20 3.66
CA SER A 107 16.47 11.01 2.70
C SER A 107 16.88 9.55 2.49
N THR A 108 16.61 8.72 3.49
CA THR A 108 16.90 7.28 3.58
C THR A 108 15.69 6.43 3.21
N ASP A 109 14.58 7.05 2.81
CA ASP A 109 13.37 6.36 2.45
C ASP A 109 13.50 5.62 1.11
N PHE A 110 12.61 4.65 0.88
CA PHE A 110 12.69 3.87 -0.34
C PHE A 110 12.44 4.75 -1.59
N PRO A 111 13.22 4.62 -2.69
CA PRO A 111 13.13 5.56 -3.81
C PRO A 111 11.76 5.65 -4.50
N ALA A 112 10.89 4.63 -4.38
CA ALA A 112 9.53 4.70 -4.92
C ALA A 112 8.67 5.78 -4.23
N ILE A 113 8.99 6.13 -2.98
CA ILE A 113 8.32 7.20 -2.23
C ILE A 113 8.82 8.56 -2.72
N THR A 114 10.12 8.72 -2.93
CA THR A 114 10.74 10.03 -3.17
C THR A 114 10.77 10.45 -4.64
N ARG A 115 10.98 9.52 -5.57
CA ARG A 115 11.12 9.81 -7.01
C ARG A 115 9.90 10.47 -7.64
N PRO A 116 8.64 10.10 -7.31
CA PRO A 116 7.47 10.79 -7.84
C PRO A 116 7.47 12.29 -7.52
N TRP A 117 7.83 12.66 -6.29
CA TRP A 117 7.93 14.06 -5.87
C TRP A 117 9.06 14.80 -6.60
N LEU A 118 10.23 14.18 -6.73
CA LEU A 118 11.36 14.76 -7.46
C LEU A 118 11.04 15.00 -8.94
N LEU A 119 10.26 14.12 -9.56
CA LEU A 119 9.78 14.31 -10.93
C LEU A 119 8.79 15.48 -10.99
N LYS A 120 7.78 15.50 -10.11
CA LYS A 120 6.74 16.54 -10.08
C LYS A 120 7.31 17.93 -9.78
N ALA A 121 8.34 18.03 -8.94
CA ALA A 121 9.03 19.28 -8.61
C ALA A 121 9.68 19.96 -9.84
N LYS A 122 9.95 19.22 -10.92
CA LYS A 122 10.49 19.82 -12.16
C LYS A 122 9.49 20.71 -12.89
N THR A 123 8.19 20.53 -12.63
CA THR A 123 7.10 21.20 -13.35
C THR A 123 6.10 21.90 -12.44
N SER A 124 6.33 21.87 -11.13
CA SER A 124 5.41 22.40 -10.11
C SER A 124 6.15 23.34 -9.17
N ASP A 125 5.42 24.35 -8.68
CA ASP A 125 5.97 25.34 -7.75
C ASP A 125 5.80 24.86 -6.29
N PHE A 126 6.70 23.98 -5.87
CA PHE A 126 6.89 23.59 -4.47
C PHE A 126 8.35 23.16 -4.25
N GLU A 127 8.79 23.15 -2.99
CA GLU A 127 10.11 22.65 -2.60
C GLU A 127 10.01 21.22 -2.03
N VAL A 128 10.95 20.35 -2.41
CA VAL A 128 11.16 19.07 -1.73
C VAL A 128 12.22 19.25 -0.65
N CYS A 129 11.83 19.07 0.61
CA CYS A 129 12.73 19.14 1.76
C CYS A 129 12.99 17.73 2.30
N PHE A 130 14.25 17.30 2.24
CA PHE A 130 14.66 16.02 2.82
C PHE A 130 15.01 16.16 4.31
N ILE A 131 14.46 15.27 5.12
CA ILE A 131 14.83 15.02 6.50
C ILE A 131 15.91 13.93 6.48
N HIS A 132 17.06 14.22 7.08
CA HIS A 132 18.14 13.25 7.21
C HIS A 132 18.00 12.48 8.52
N GLU A 133 18.05 11.15 8.45
CA GLU A 133 18.14 10.32 9.65
C GLU A 133 19.50 10.53 10.33
N VAL A 134 19.46 10.80 11.64
CA VAL A 134 20.63 10.90 12.51
C VAL A 134 20.42 9.91 13.66
N PRO A 135 21.33 8.96 13.93
CA PRO A 135 21.09 7.86 14.88
C PRO A 135 20.63 8.28 16.28
N GLU A 136 21.09 9.44 16.76
CA GLU A 136 20.78 9.96 18.09
C GLU A 136 19.52 10.83 18.13
N ILE A 137 18.90 11.13 16.98
CA ILE A 137 17.73 11.99 16.87
C ILE A 137 16.52 11.13 16.50
N ASP A 138 15.47 11.20 17.30
CA ASP A 138 14.19 10.59 16.96
C ASP A 138 13.65 11.18 15.65
N LEU A 139 13.48 10.32 14.64
CA LEU A 139 13.05 10.74 13.31
C LEU A 139 11.68 11.41 13.33
N THR A 140 10.76 10.97 14.20
CA THR A 140 9.44 11.61 14.35
C THR A 140 9.60 13.08 14.75
N ASN A 141 10.42 13.36 15.77
CA ASN A 141 10.68 14.73 16.22
C ASN A 141 11.40 15.55 15.15
N ALA A 142 12.38 14.98 14.45
CA ALA A 142 13.08 15.67 13.36
C ALA A 142 12.13 16.08 12.21
N ILE A 143 11.12 15.26 11.90
CA ILE A 143 10.06 15.60 10.94
C ILE A 143 9.19 16.73 11.49
N ILE A 144 8.70 16.58 12.73
CA ILE A 144 7.82 17.56 13.39
C ILE A 144 8.46 18.95 13.44
N GLU A 145 9.75 19.05 13.76
CA GLU A 145 10.49 20.32 13.77
C GLU A 145 10.51 21.03 12.41
N LYS A 146 10.27 20.29 11.32
CA LYS A 146 10.16 20.85 9.97
C LYS A 146 8.72 21.05 9.52
N VAL A 147 7.71 20.61 10.26
CA VAL A 147 6.30 20.88 9.93
C VAL A 147 5.97 22.33 10.30
N ASP A 148 5.41 23.07 9.35
CA ASP A 148 4.94 24.45 9.52
C ASP A 148 3.75 24.75 8.59
N SER A 149 3.22 25.97 8.65
CA SER A 149 2.08 26.42 7.83
C SER A 149 2.33 26.38 6.32
N ASN A 150 3.60 26.33 5.87
CA ASN A 150 3.94 26.17 4.46
C ASN A 150 4.05 24.70 4.02
N THR A 151 3.89 23.75 4.94
CA THR A 151 3.92 22.32 4.63
C THR A 151 2.62 21.89 3.95
N SER A 152 2.72 21.34 2.75
CA SER A 152 1.56 20.76 2.05
C SER A 152 1.45 19.26 2.28
N VAL A 153 2.57 18.54 2.31
CA VAL A 153 2.57 17.08 2.38
C VAL A 153 3.76 16.58 3.17
N VAL A 154 3.53 15.54 3.96
CA VAL A 154 4.53 14.72 4.63
C VAL A 154 4.36 13.30 4.12
N CYS A 155 5.39 12.75 3.45
CA CYS A 155 5.32 11.45 2.78
C CYS A 155 6.54 10.60 3.11
N LEU A 156 6.31 9.45 3.76
CA LEU A 156 7.38 8.61 4.33
C LEU A 156 6.95 7.17 4.59
N SER A 157 7.92 6.28 4.79
CA SER A 157 7.65 4.96 5.37
C SER A 157 7.41 5.04 6.88
N TYR A 158 6.45 4.25 7.36
CA TYR A 158 6.25 4.01 8.80
C TYR A 158 7.48 3.36 9.44
N VAL A 159 8.09 2.40 8.75
CA VAL A 159 9.35 1.76 9.12
C VAL A 159 10.35 1.95 7.98
N GLN A 160 11.47 2.61 8.26
CA GLN A 160 12.49 2.93 7.27
C GLN A 160 13.23 1.66 6.83
N PHE A 161 13.30 1.42 5.51
CA PHE A 161 13.83 0.15 4.99
C PHE A 161 15.33 -0.05 5.28
N ALA A 162 16.09 1.03 5.40
CA ALA A 162 17.54 1.01 5.54
C ALA A 162 18.00 0.87 6.99
N SER A 163 17.31 1.50 7.92
CA SER A 163 17.68 1.59 9.34
C SER A 163 16.78 0.77 10.27
N GLY A 164 15.56 0.44 9.84
CA GLY A 164 14.53 -0.12 10.71
C GLY A 164 13.90 0.91 11.66
N THR A 165 14.24 2.21 11.52
CA THR A 165 13.65 3.29 12.32
C THR A 165 12.14 3.34 12.11
N GLN A 166 11.38 3.27 13.20
CA GLN A 166 9.93 3.37 13.19
C GLN A 166 9.51 4.77 13.63
N VAL A 167 8.66 5.45 12.86
CA VAL A 167 8.11 6.76 13.22
C VAL A 167 6.81 6.63 14.00
N ASN A 168 6.49 7.61 14.84
CA ASN A 168 5.18 7.68 15.49
C ASN A 168 4.16 8.39 14.59
N VAL A 169 3.38 7.61 13.83
CA VAL A 169 2.39 8.12 12.86
C VAL A 169 1.27 8.90 13.53
N GLU A 170 0.78 8.44 14.69
CA GLU A 170 -0.26 9.15 15.45
C GLU A 170 0.22 10.55 15.86
N LYS A 171 1.47 10.67 16.34
CA LYS A 171 2.05 11.97 16.66
C LYS A 171 2.20 12.82 15.40
N LEU A 172 2.71 12.27 14.29
CA LEU A 172 2.84 13.01 13.04
C LEU A 172 1.49 13.55 12.54
N SER A 173 0.43 12.74 12.62
CA SER A 173 -0.89 13.13 12.11
C SER A 173 -1.50 14.31 12.87
N GLN A 174 -1.22 14.44 14.16
CA GLN A 174 -1.60 15.61 14.95
C GLN A 174 -0.97 16.89 14.38
N TYR A 175 0.35 16.90 14.18
CA TYR A 175 1.06 18.07 13.67
C TYR A 175 0.74 18.38 12.20
N THR A 176 0.59 17.37 11.34
CA THR A 176 0.20 17.61 9.95
C THR A 176 -1.22 18.17 9.86
N LYS A 177 -2.14 17.68 10.69
CA LYS A 177 -3.52 18.18 10.76
C LYS A 177 -3.59 19.63 11.22
N GLU A 178 -2.77 20.04 12.20
CA GLU A 178 -2.71 21.42 12.68
C GLU A 178 -2.40 22.44 11.58
N VAL A 179 -1.56 22.07 10.61
CA VAL A 179 -1.16 22.95 9.50
C VAL A 179 -1.89 22.65 8.19
N GLY A 180 -2.83 21.69 8.19
CA GLY A 180 -3.56 21.24 7.00
C GLY A 180 -2.67 20.56 5.95
N ALA A 181 -1.58 19.92 6.38
CA ALA A 181 -0.73 19.10 5.53
C ALA A 181 -1.31 17.69 5.38
N LYS A 182 -1.15 17.12 4.18
CA LYS A 182 -1.49 15.73 3.91
C LYS A 182 -0.43 14.79 4.47
N LEU A 183 -0.85 13.68 5.09
CA LEU A 183 0.05 12.65 5.60
C LEU A 183 -0.11 11.37 4.79
N VAL A 184 0.99 10.94 4.17
CA VAL A 184 1.07 9.75 3.32
C VAL A 184 2.06 8.76 3.92
N ILE A 185 1.61 7.55 4.22
CA ILE A 185 2.42 6.54 4.91
C ILE A 185 2.58 5.27 4.07
N ASP A 186 3.81 4.88 3.79
CA ASP A 186 4.14 3.54 3.28
C ASP A 186 4.35 2.57 4.45
N VAL A 187 3.59 1.47 4.49
CA VAL A 187 3.68 0.43 5.53
C VAL A 187 4.27 -0.89 5.02
N THR A 188 4.94 -0.88 3.87
CA THR A 188 5.53 -2.07 3.23
C THR A 188 6.52 -2.80 4.15
N GLN A 189 7.24 -2.08 5.02
CA GLN A 189 8.15 -2.68 6.00
C GLN A 189 7.51 -2.98 7.37
N ALA A 190 6.21 -2.74 7.51
CA ALA A 190 5.51 -2.81 8.79
C ALA A 190 4.32 -3.79 8.78
N ALA A 191 3.52 -3.81 7.70
CA ALA A 191 2.31 -4.61 7.64
C ALA A 191 2.63 -6.11 7.73
N GLY A 192 2.10 -6.79 8.75
CA GLY A 192 2.42 -8.19 9.07
C GLY A 192 3.62 -8.38 10.00
N ALA A 193 4.33 -7.31 10.38
CA ALA A 193 5.42 -7.32 11.36
C ALA A 193 5.06 -6.55 12.64
N VAL A 194 4.32 -5.44 12.51
CA VAL A 194 3.83 -4.63 13.63
C VAL A 194 2.35 -4.29 13.43
N PRO A 195 1.58 -4.05 14.51
CA PRO A 195 0.19 -3.64 14.40
C PRO A 195 0.03 -2.33 13.62
N ILE A 196 -1.02 -2.27 12.80
CA ILE A 196 -1.44 -1.08 12.04
C ILE A 196 -2.91 -0.85 12.34
N SER A 197 -3.26 0.40 12.64
CA SER A 197 -4.64 0.81 12.91
C SER A 197 -4.88 2.14 12.25
N ILE A 198 -5.72 2.16 11.21
CA ILE A 198 -6.02 3.40 10.49
C ILE A 198 -6.81 4.38 11.36
N ASN A 199 -7.60 3.87 12.31
CA ASN A 199 -8.44 4.65 13.20
C ASN A 199 -7.62 5.59 14.09
N ASP A 200 -6.40 5.19 14.43
CA ASP A 200 -5.50 5.95 15.28
C ASP A 200 -4.64 6.94 14.48
N TRP A 201 -4.52 6.76 13.16
CA TRP A 201 -3.47 7.39 12.38
C TRP A 201 -3.89 8.61 11.57
N ALA A 202 -5.17 8.89 11.37
CA ALA A 202 -5.66 10.11 10.68
C ALA A 202 -4.85 10.49 9.42
N VAL A 203 -4.34 9.50 8.68
CA VAL A 203 -3.56 9.68 7.45
C VAL A 203 -4.52 9.94 6.28
N ASP A 204 -3.99 10.46 5.18
CA ASP A 204 -4.76 10.70 3.96
C ASP A 204 -4.67 9.52 2.99
N ILE A 205 -3.48 8.91 2.90
CA ILE A 205 -3.19 7.77 2.02
C ILE A 205 -2.22 6.83 2.75
N LEU A 206 -2.50 5.53 2.70
CA LEU A 206 -1.59 4.48 3.13
C LEU A 206 -1.31 3.53 1.97
N VAL A 207 -0.06 3.07 1.83
CA VAL A 207 0.36 2.15 0.74
C VAL A 207 1.13 0.97 1.31
N CYS A 208 0.92 -0.24 0.76
CA CYS A 208 1.70 -1.41 1.14
C CYS A 208 1.92 -2.38 -0.03
N SER A 209 3.15 -2.86 -0.19
CA SER A 209 3.41 -4.04 -1.04
C SER A 209 3.05 -5.35 -0.31
N GLY A 210 2.54 -6.34 -1.04
CA GLY A 210 2.14 -7.64 -0.46
C GLY A 210 3.27 -8.65 -0.23
N TYR A 211 4.47 -8.42 -0.77
CA TYR A 211 5.46 -9.50 -0.94
C TYR A 211 6.52 -9.63 0.17
N LYS A 212 6.46 -8.78 1.21
CA LYS A 212 7.44 -8.79 2.31
C LYS A 212 6.87 -9.49 3.54
N TRP A 213 6.62 -8.75 4.60
CA TRP A 213 6.10 -9.24 5.86
C TRP A 213 4.72 -9.88 5.75
N LEU A 214 3.91 -9.46 4.77
CA LEU A 214 2.61 -10.06 4.46
C LEU A 214 2.69 -11.45 3.82
N GLY A 215 3.89 -11.94 3.45
CA GLY A 215 4.11 -13.34 3.12
C GLY A 215 3.55 -13.80 1.77
N SER A 216 3.35 -12.90 0.79
CA SER A 216 2.98 -13.25 -0.59
C SER A 216 4.14 -13.07 -1.58
N HIS A 217 3.88 -13.29 -2.86
CA HIS A 217 4.79 -12.99 -3.95
C HIS A 217 4.55 -11.59 -4.53
N GLY A 218 5.48 -11.11 -5.38
CA GLY A 218 5.32 -9.87 -6.11
C GLY A 218 4.07 -9.85 -7.01
N GLY A 219 3.62 -8.65 -7.35
CA GLY A 219 2.52 -8.43 -8.30
C GLY A 219 1.19 -8.03 -7.67
N ILE A 220 1.12 -7.87 -6.34
CA ILE A 220 -0.02 -7.26 -5.64
C ILE A 220 0.46 -6.31 -4.54
N ALA A 221 -0.21 -5.17 -4.44
CA ALA A 221 -0.11 -4.19 -3.38
C ALA A 221 -1.51 -3.65 -3.08
N PHE A 222 -1.63 -2.89 -2.01
CA PHE A 222 -2.87 -2.20 -1.67
C PHE A 222 -2.64 -0.76 -1.26
N GLY A 223 -3.68 0.04 -1.44
CA GLY A 223 -3.77 1.40 -0.94
C GLY A 223 -5.02 1.55 -0.09
N TRP A 224 -4.91 2.30 1.00
CA TRP A 224 -6.06 2.87 1.69
C TRP A 224 -6.11 4.37 1.41
N PHE A 225 -7.31 4.88 1.15
CA PHE A 225 -7.55 6.30 0.89
C PHE A 225 -8.60 6.83 1.85
N SER A 226 -8.32 7.96 2.50
CA SER A 226 -9.31 8.68 3.30
C SER A 226 -10.53 9.06 2.47
N ASP A 227 -11.67 9.31 3.11
CA ASP A 227 -12.91 9.68 2.41
C ASP A 227 -12.73 10.95 1.55
N GLU A 228 -11.86 11.88 1.96
CA GLU A 228 -11.52 13.08 1.19
C GLU A 228 -10.76 12.74 -0.10
N ILE A 229 -9.72 11.90 -0.03
CA ILE A 229 -8.98 11.48 -1.23
C ILE A 229 -9.83 10.57 -2.10
N LEU A 230 -10.69 9.75 -1.49
CA LEU A 230 -11.64 8.89 -2.21
C LEU A 230 -12.68 9.70 -3.02
N ALA A 231 -12.96 10.95 -2.64
CA ALA A 231 -13.83 11.83 -3.42
C ALA A 231 -13.18 12.36 -4.71
N LEU A 232 -11.85 12.27 -4.84
CA LEU A 232 -11.10 12.73 -6.03
C LEU A 232 -11.01 11.66 -7.10
N ASP A 233 -10.97 12.04 -8.38
CA ASP A 233 -10.71 11.11 -9.47
C ASP A 233 -9.24 10.67 -9.51
N PRO A 234 -8.94 9.40 -9.87
CA PRO A 234 -7.57 8.93 -9.99
C PRO A 234 -6.84 9.65 -11.15
N PRO A 235 -5.59 10.10 -10.94
CA PRO A 235 -4.77 10.68 -12.01
C PRO A 235 -4.43 9.67 -13.11
N ALA A 236 -4.29 8.39 -12.76
CA ALA A 236 -4.06 7.31 -13.70
C ALA A 236 -5.17 6.26 -13.56
N ILE A 237 -6.00 6.17 -14.59
CA ILE A 237 -7.15 5.27 -14.64
C ILE A 237 -6.88 4.09 -15.57
N GLY A 238 -7.58 2.99 -15.32
CA GLY A 238 -7.70 1.90 -16.28
C GLY A 238 -9.07 1.24 -16.19
N TRP A 239 -9.31 0.27 -17.07
CA TRP A 239 -10.64 -0.29 -17.30
C TRP A 239 -11.24 -0.98 -16.06
N PHE A 240 -10.41 -1.51 -15.17
CA PHE A 240 -10.86 -2.24 -13.98
C PHE A 240 -11.40 -1.33 -12.86
N GLY A 241 -11.18 -0.01 -12.95
CA GLY A 241 -11.64 0.97 -11.97
C GLY A 241 -13.10 1.40 -12.13
N ASN A 242 -13.81 0.85 -13.12
CA ASN A 242 -15.23 1.09 -13.38
C ASN A 242 -16.12 0.45 -12.28
N GLU A 243 -17.34 0.95 -12.04
CA GLU A 243 -18.31 0.35 -11.12
C GLU A 243 -18.67 -1.09 -11.55
N ASN A 244 -18.71 -1.33 -12.86
CA ASN A 244 -18.67 -2.65 -13.47
C ASN A 244 -17.55 -2.71 -14.52
N PRO A 245 -16.41 -3.40 -14.25
CA PRO A 245 -15.31 -3.52 -15.20
C PRO A 245 -15.71 -4.06 -16.58
N PHE A 246 -16.75 -4.88 -16.65
CA PHE A 246 -17.24 -5.48 -17.91
C PHE A 246 -18.37 -4.68 -18.57
N ASP A 247 -18.71 -3.50 -18.05
CA ASP A 247 -19.43 -2.49 -18.82
C ASP A 247 -18.45 -1.85 -19.82
N MET A 248 -18.34 -2.48 -20.99
CA MET A 248 -17.38 -2.15 -22.05
C MET A 248 -17.80 -0.94 -22.90
N GLU A 249 -18.67 -0.05 -22.39
CA GLU A 249 -19.04 1.19 -23.08
C GLU A 249 -17.86 2.17 -23.10
N ALA A 250 -17.07 2.14 -24.17
CA ALA A 250 -15.80 2.86 -24.30
C ALA A 250 -15.91 4.42 -24.31
N THR A 251 -17.13 4.98 -24.38
CA THR A 251 -17.37 6.42 -24.48
C THR A 251 -17.90 7.03 -23.19
N LYS A 252 -18.12 6.23 -22.13
CA LYS A 252 -18.58 6.70 -20.82
C LYS A 252 -17.57 6.32 -19.75
N LEU A 253 -17.49 7.17 -18.73
CA LEU A 253 -16.62 6.96 -17.57
C LEU A 253 -17.48 6.84 -16.32
N ASN A 254 -17.66 5.61 -15.84
CA ASN A 254 -18.49 5.28 -14.67
C ASN A 254 -17.61 4.76 -13.52
N LEU A 255 -16.71 5.59 -12.99
CA LEU A 255 -15.79 5.14 -11.94
C LEU A 255 -16.52 4.55 -10.72
N SER A 256 -15.93 3.52 -10.12
CA SER A 256 -16.40 2.98 -8.85
C SER A 256 -16.49 4.09 -7.80
N LYS A 257 -17.51 4.04 -6.94
CA LYS A 257 -17.66 4.95 -5.79
C LYS A 257 -16.71 4.60 -4.64
N THR A 258 -16.02 3.47 -4.75
CA THR A 258 -15.05 2.97 -3.77
C THR A 258 -13.63 3.14 -4.30
N ALA A 259 -12.64 2.89 -3.46
CA ALA A 259 -11.23 2.92 -3.83
C ALA A 259 -10.87 1.88 -4.90
N ALA A 260 -11.77 0.96 -5.26
CA ALA A 260 -11.63 0.12 -6.45
C ALA A 260 -11.35 0.94 -7.72
N LYS A 261 -11.77 2.22 -7.81
CA LYS A 261 -11.46 3.11 -8.93
C LYS A 261 -9.97 3.36 -9.19
N TYR A 262 -9.12 3.09 -8.20
CA TYR A 262 -7.66 3.14 -8.32
C TYR A 262 -7.03 1.85 -8.87
N THR A 263 -7.83 0.79 -9.10
CA THR A 263 -7.38 -0.47 -9.70
C THR A 263 -7.35 -0.32 -11.22
N GLN A 264 -6.18 -0.28 -11.85
CA GLN A 264 -6.08 0.07 -13.27
C GLN A 264 -6.40 -1.10 -14.21
N SER A 265 -5.89 -2.29 -13.91
CA SER A 265 -5.86 -3.39 -14.87
C SER A 265 -6.25 -4.72 -14.25
N THR A 266 -6.37 -5.74 -15.11
CA THR A 266 -6.23 -7.14 -14.70
C THR A 266 -4.96 -7.29 -13.86
N LEU A 267 -5.10 -7.90 -12.69
CA LEU A 267 -4.00 -8.14 -11.76
C LEU A 267 -3.45 -9.56 -11.91
N SER A 268 -2.31 -9.85 -11.28
CA SER A 268 -1.84 -11.23 -11.14
C SER A 268 -2.76 -12.01 -10.20
N TYR A 269 -3.76 -12.71 -10.75
CA TYR A 269 -4.74 -13.47 -9.96
C TYR A 269 -4.10 -14.55 -9.08
N VAL A 270 -3.02 -15.18 -9.54
CA VAL A 270 -2.27 -16.13 -8.70
C VAL A 270 -1.61 -15.43 -7.51
N SER A 271 -1.10 -14.21 -7.67
CA SER A 271 -0.56 -13.41 -6.56
C SER A 271 -1.66 -12.90 -5.62
N VAL A 272 -2.87 -12.63 -6.13
CA VAL A 272 -4.05 -12.31 -5.32
C VAL A 272 -4.39 -13.48 -4.40
N VAL A 273 -4.49 -14.70 -4.95
CA VAL A 273 -4.72 -15.94 -4.17
C VAL A 273 -3.65 -16.11 -3.10
N GLY A 274 -2.38 -15.93 -3.48
CA GLY A 274 -1.27 -16.04 -2.52
C GLY A 274 -1.38 -15.04 -1.36
N LEU A 275 -1.70 -13.77 -1.65
CA LEU A 275 -1.82 -12.74 -0.62
C LEU A 275 -3.07 -12.93 0.24
N ASP A 276 -4.18 -13.39 -0.35
CA ASP A 276 -5.43 -13.67 0.36
C ASP A 276 -5.25 -14.75 1.44
N VAL A 277 -4.49 -15.81 1.15
CA VAL A 277 -4.13 -16.84 2.13
C VAL A 277 -3.15 -16.29 3.16
N ALA A 278 -2.08 -15.61 2.71
CA ALA A 278 -1.01 -15.17 3.59
C ALA A 278 -1.46 -14.15 4.63
N ILE A 279 -2.38 -13.23 4.29
CA ILE A 279 -2.95 -12.29 5.26
C ILE A 279 -3.81 -13.02 6.30
N GLU A 280 -4.58 -14.05 5.92
CA GLU A 280 -5.38 -14.81 6.88
C GLU A 280 -4.50 -15.52 7.92
N GLN A 281 -3.32 -16.00 7.53
CA GLN A 281 -2.37 -16.63 8.44
C GLN A 281 -1.73 -15.67 9.46
N LEU A 282 -1.91 -14.36 9.29
CA LEU A 282 -1.37 -13.31 10.17
C LEU A 282 -2.41 -12.73 11.13
N MET A 283 -3.70 -13.10 10.98
CA MET A 283 -4.83 -12.62 11.79
C MET A 283 -5.31 -13.69 12.77
#